data_AF-A0A3N9VES2-F1
#
_entry.id   AF-A0A3N9VES2-F1
#
_cell.length_a   1.000
_cell.length_b   1.000
_cell.length_c   1.000
_cell.angle_alpha   90.00
_cell.angle_beta   90.00
_cell.angle_gamma   90.00
#
_symmetry.space_group_name_H-M   'P 1'
#
loop_
_entity.id
_entity.type
_entity.pdbx_description
1 polymer ?
#
loop_
_entity_poly.entity_id
_entity_poly.type
_entity_poly.pdbx_seq_one_letter_code
_entity_poly.pdbx_strand_id
1 'polypeptide(L)'
;RRGFTLIELMIVLSIIGILASIAVQNYQRWVIRAKEAALSYSLNNFRNTIDEFYADQGKYPDSLDDLVAKGYLRGMPSDPFTKKSDTWITVAPPGVDLTPSDSGSQPVTTPLKEPGNVYDVHSGSDLVGSNGVPYNEW
;
A
#
# COMPACT_ATOMS: atom_id res chain seq x y z
N ARG A 1 48.72 35.42 -3.04
CA ARG A 1 47.33 34.91 -3.11
C ARG A 1 46.67 35.23 -1.77
N ARG A 2 45.54 35.95 -1.75
CA ARG A 2 44.76 36.18 -0.51
C ARG A 2 43.93 34.91 -0.25
N GLY A 3 44.11 34.29 0.90
CA GLY A 3 43.29 33.15 1.34
C GLY A 3 41.97 33.63 1.96
N PHE A 4 40.96 32.77 1.98
CA PHE A 4 39.71 32.99 2.70
C PHE A 4 39.97 33.22 4.19
N THR A 5 39.19 34.08 4.82
CA THR A 5 39.29 34.32 6.26
C THR A 5 38.47 33.29 7.04
N LEU A 6 38.88 32.97 8.27
CA LEU A 6 38.13 32.05 9.13
C LEU A 6 36.72 32.57 9.42
N ILE A 7 36.55 33.89 9.55
CA ILE A 7 35.25 34.50 9.82
C ILE A 7 34.30 34.36 8.62
N GLU A 8 34.82 34.47 7.40
CA GLU A 8 34.04 34.27 6.17
C GLU A 8 33.53 32.83 6.07
N LEU A 9 34.39 31.85 6.37
CA LEU A 9 33.98 30.45 6.43
C LEU A 9 32.94 30.20 7.54
N MET A 10 33.09 30.81 8.71
CA MET A 10 32.14 30.67 9.82
C MET A 10 30.76 31.18 9.46
N ILE A 11 30.66 32.35 8.81
CA ILE A 11 29.39 32.93 8.38
C ILE A 11 28.74 32.03 7.32
N VAL A 12 29.51 31.54 6.35
CA VAL A 12 29.00 30.64 5.29
C VAL A 12 28.44 29.35 5.90
N LEU A 13 29.19 28.70 6.78
CA LEU A 13 28.73 27.48 7.45
C LEU A 13 27.50 27.74 8.32
N SER A 14 27.42 28.90 8.98
CA SER A 14 26.27 29.29 9.78
C SER A 14 25.00 29.43 8.93
N ILE A 15 25.09 30.10 7.77
CA ILE A 15 23.97 30.25 6.85
C ILE A 15 23.54 28.88 6.28
N ILE A 16 24.51 28.04 5.88
CA ILE A 16 24.21 26.68 5.39
C ILE A 16 23.51 25.85 6.47
N GLY A 17 23.95 25.93 7.73
CA GLY A 17 23.32 25.23 8.85
C GLY A 17 21.86 25.62 9.08
N ILE A 18 21.56 26.93 9.02
CA ILE A 18 20.18 27.44 9.15
C ILE A 18 19.31 26.94 8.00
N LEU A 19 19.80 27.01 6.76
CA LEU A 19 19.05 26.54 5.59
C LEU A 19 18.81 25.03 5.64
N ALA A 20 19.83 24.25 6.01
CA ALA A 20 19.72 22.80 6.14
C ALA A 20 18.67 22.39 7.18
N SER A 21 18.60 23.09 8.32
CA SER A 21 17.60 22.84 9.37
C SER A 21 16.16 23.03 8.91
N ILE A 22 15.87 23.93 7.98
CA ILE A 22 14.51 24.13 7.46
C ILE A 22 14.22 23.15 6.31
N ALA A 23 15.24 22.82 5.52
CA ALA A 23 15.12 21.95 4.37
C ALA A 23 14.74 20.50 4.74
N VAL A 24 15.30 19.94 5.80
CA VAL A 24 15.11 18.52 6.19
C VAL A 24 13.63 18.18 6.44
N GLN A 25 12.91 19.05 7.16
CA GLN A 25 11.53 18.83 7.60
C GLN A 25 10.57 18.94 6.42
N ASN A 26 10.87 19.86 5.50
CA ASN A 26 10.16 19.95 4.22
C ASN A 26 10.41 18.70 3.38
N TYR A 27 11.66 18.28 3.23
CA TYR A 27 12.02 17.09 2.45
C TYR A 27 11.29 15.83 2.93
N GLN A 28 11.25 15.57 4.24
CA GLN A 28 10.53 14.42 4.79
C GLN A 28 9.04 14.41 4.43
N ARG A 29 8.36 15.58 4.46
CA ARG A 29 6.96 15.69 4.02
C ARG A 29 6.78 15.34 2.54
N TRP A 30 7.68 15.82 1.68
CA TRP A 30 7.64 15.48 0.25
C TRP A 30 7.82 13.98 0.00
N VAL A 31 8.75 13.35 0.72
CA VAL A 31 8.96 11.90 0.62
C VAL A 31 7.72 11.11 1.05
N ILE A 32 7.05 11.52 2.14
CA ILE A 32 5.81 10.86 2.59
C ILE A 32 4.72 11.02 1.52
N ARG A 33 4.49 12.23 1.01
CA ARG A 33 3.50 12.47 -0.06
C ARG A 33 3.76 11.65 -1.31
N ALA A 34 5.03 11.48 -1.71
CA ALA A 34 5.40 10.64 -2.83
C ALA A 34 5.10 9.15 -2.57
N LYS A 35 5.37 8.66 -1.34
CA LYS A 35 5.01 7.30 -0.93
C LYS A 35 3.50 7.08 -0.91
N GLU A 36 2.73 8.04 -0.41
CA GLU A 36 1.26 7.99 -0.41
C GLU A 36 0.70 7.91 -1.83
N ALA A 37 1.19 8.76 -2.75
CA ALA A 37 0.78 8.72 -4.15
C ALA A 37 1.11 7.37 -4.81
N ALA A 38 2.29 6.82 -4.52
CA ALA A 38 2.65 5.48 -5.00
C ALA A 38 1.75 4.39 -4.40
N LEU A 39 1.40 4.49 -3.11
CA LEU A 39 0.53 3.53 -2.44
C LEU A 39 -0.87 3.56 -3.06
N SER A 40 -1.48 4.74 -3.19
CA SER A 40 -2.79 4.89 -3.82
C SER A 40 -2.81 4.35 -5.25
N TYR A 41 -1.73 4.57 -6.02
CA TYR A 41 -1.61 3.99 -7.35
C TYR A 41 -1.56 2.46 -7.31
N SER A 42 -0.76 1.88 -6.42
CA SER A 42 -0.67 0.42 -6.25
C SER A 42 -2.01 -0.20 -5.83
N LEU A 43 -2.71 0.40 -4.86
CA LEU A 43 -4.02 -0.09 -4.40
C LEU A 43 -5.07 -0.03 -5.51
N ASN A 44 -5.14 1.07 -6.24
CA ASN A 44 -6.06 1.18 -7.38
C ASN A 44 -5.72 0.18 -8.48
N ASN A 45 -4.44 -0.08 -8.72
CA ASN A 45 -4.02 -1.11 -9.65
C ASN A 45 -4.48 -2.50 -9.20
N PHE A 46 -4.30 -2.86 -7.93
CA PHE A 46 -4.81 -4.13 -7.39
C PHE A 46 -6.32 -4.26 -7.54
N ARG A 47 -7.09 -3.26 -7.13
CA ARG A 47 -8.56 -3.25 -7.23
C ARG A 47 -9.02 -3.48 -8.67
N ASN A 48 -8.46 -2.74 -9.62
CA ASN A 48 -8.76 -2.91 -11.05
C ASN A 48 -8.42 -4.32 -11.54
N THR A 49 -7.27 -4.86 -11.13
CA THR A 49 -6.84 -6.20 -11.53
C THR A 49 -7.69 -7.32 -10.91
N ILE A 50 -8.13 -7.14 -9.67
CA ILE A 50 -9.06 -8.06 -9.00
C ILE A 50 -10.42 -8.06 -9.71
N ASP A 51 -10.92 -6.88 -10.07
CA ASP A 51 -12.17 -6.74 -10.83
C ASP A 51 -12.07 -7.38 -12.22
N GLU A 52 -10.93 -7.22 -12.90
CA GLU A 52 -10.65 -7.88 -14.19
C GLU A 52 -10.63 -9.41 -14.04
N PHE A 53 -9.95 -9.92 -13.00
CA PHE A 53 -9.95 -11.35 -12.68
C PHE A 53 -11.36 -11.86 -12.41
N TYR A 54 -12.18 -11.12 -11.66
CA TYR A 54 -13.57 -11.50 -11.39
C TYR A 54 -14.40 -11.51 -12.67
N ALA A 55 -14.23 -10.53 -13.56
CA ALA A 55 -14.94 -10.45 -14.82
C ALA A 55 -14.62 -11.65 -15.74
N ASP A 56 -13.37 -12.09 -15.78
CA ASP A 56 -12.93 -13.22 -16.61
C ASP A 56 -13.24 -14.59 -16.00
N GLN A 57 -12.97 -14.74 -14.70
CA GLN A 57 -13.05 -16.03 -14.01
C GLN A 57 -14.42 -16.26 -13.38
N GLY A 58 -15.25 -15.23 -13.24
CA GLY A 58 -16.53 -15.27 -12.53
C GLY A 58 -16.40 -15.60 -11.04
N LYS A 59 -15.20 -15.43 -10.46
CA LYS A 59 -14.91 -15.58 -9.04
C LYS A 59 -13.74 -14.68 -8.64
N TYR A 60 -13.72 -14.21 -7.40
CA TYR A 60 -12.57 -13.49 -6.87
C TYR A 60 -11.35 -14.42 -6.75
N PRO A 61 -10.12 -13.87 -6.73
CA PRO A 61 -8.93 -14.67 -6.47
C PRO A 61 -8.94 -15.25 -5.05
N ASP A 62 -8.37 -16.43 -4.87
CA ASP A 62 -8.27 -17.09 -3.56
C ASP A 62 -7.08 -16.52 -2.77
N SER A 63 -6.06 -16.03 -3.48
CA SER A 63 -4.90 -15.32 -2.94
C SER A 63 -4.38 -14.27 -3.94
N LEU A 64 -3.57 -13.30 -3.47
CA LEU A 64 -2.94 -12.32 -4.36
C LEU A 64 -1.94 -12.96 -5.35
N ASP A 65 -1.38 -14.12 -5.00
CA ASP A 65 -0.46 -14.85 -5.87
C ASP A 65 -1.16 -15.37 -7.13
N ASP A 66 -2.47 -15.60 -7.08
CA ASP A 66 -3.27 -16.03 -8.24
C ASP A 66 -3.24 -14.98 -9.36
N LEU A 67 -3.17 -13.69 -8.99
CA LEU A 67 -3.10 -12.59 -9.96
C LEU A 67 -1.79 -12.64 -10.75
N VAL A 68 -0.68 -13.03 -10.10
CA VAL A 68 0.62 -13.20 -10.76
C VAL A 68 0.65 -14.49 -11.56
N ALA A 69 0.19 -15.60 -10.97
CA ALA A 69 0.21 -16.92 -11.58
C ALA A 69 -0.63 -16.98 -12.87
N LYS A 70 -1.77 -16.27 -12.90
CA LYS A 70 -2.62 -16.17 -14.10
C LYS A 70 -2.26 -15.02 -15.04
N GLY A 71 -1.20 -14.27 -14.74
CA GLY A 71 -0.63 -13.25 -15.64
C GLY A 71 -1.35 -11.91 -15.65
N TYR A 72 -2.28 -11.66 -14.71
CA TYR A 72 -2.92 -10.36 -14.54
C TYR A 72 -1.94 -9.32 -13.98
N LEU A 73 -1.03 -9.76 -13.10
CA LEU A 73 0.12 -8.98 -12.65
C LEU A 73 1.41 -9.60 -13.17
N ARG A 74 2.35 -8.75 -13.59
CA ARG A 74 3.71 -9.20 -13.97
C ARG A 74 4.55 -9.66 -12.78
N GLY A 75 4.15 -9.23 -11.58
CA GLY A 75 4.82 -9.51 -10.32
C GLY A 75 4.19 -8.69 -9.21
N MET A 76 4.39 -9.10 -7.96
CA MET A 76 3.78 -8.42 -6.82
C MET A 76 4.49 -7.08 -6.57
N PRO A 77 3.79 -5.94 -6.60
CA PRO A 77 4.39 -4.66 -6.31
C PRO A 77 4.82 -4.59 -4.83
N SER A 78 5.87 -3.84 -4.55
CA SER A 78 6.30 -3.55 -3.18
C SER A 78 5.44 -2.44 -2.60
N ASP A 79 5.02 -2.63 -1.35
CA ASP A 79 4.38 -1.61 -0.54
C ASP A 79 5.38 -0.44 -0.29
N PRO A 80 5.02 0.81 -0.63
CA PRO A 80 5.91 1.96 -0.48
C PRO A 80 6.32 2.31 0.96
N PHE A 81 5.56 1.85 1.97
CA PHE A 81 5.80 2.09 3.39
C PHE A 81 6.55 0.95 4.05
N THR A 82 6.11 -0.31 3.86
CA THR A 82 6.80 -1.47 4.46
C THR A 82 8.05 -1.88 3.68
N LYS A 83 8.16 -1.46 2.40
CA LYS A 83 9.23 -1.85 1.46
C LYS A 83 9.27 -3.35 1.15
N LYS A 84 8.15 -4.03 1.36
CA LYS A 84 8.00 -5.46 1.10
C LYS A 84 6.83 -5.71 0.16
N SER A 85 6.85 -6.84 -0.53
CA SER A 85 5.74 -7.28 -1.39
C SER A 85 4.77 -8.21 -0.68
N ASP A 86 5.12 -8.80 0.46
CA ASP A 86 4.35 -9.84 1.15
C ASP A 86 3.50 -9.32 2.33
N THR A 87 3.45 -8.00 2.53
CA THR A 87 2.75 -7.39 3.67
C THR A 87 1.33 -6.91 3.35
N TRP A 88 0.85 -7.09 2.12
CA TRP A 88 -0.47 -6.64 1.72
C TRP A 88 -1.56 -7.36 2.53
N ILE A 89 -2.50 -6.60 3.09
CA ILE A 89 -3.63 -7.13 3.86
C ILE A 89 -4.81 -7.32 2.91
N THR A 90 -5.27 -8.56 2.75
CA THR A 90 -6.42 -8.88 1.90
C THR A 90 -7.72 -8.81 2.68
N VAL A 91 -8.76 -8.30 2.05
CA VAL A 91 -10.13 -8.24 2.60
C VAL A 91 -11.03 -9.12 1.77
N ALA A 92 -11.85 -9.95 2.44
CA ALA A 92 -12.78 -10.85 1.81
C ALA A 92 -14.06 -10.14 1.32
N PRO A 93 -14.77 -10.69 0.30
CA PRO A 93 -16.00 -10.09 -0.19
C PRO A 93 -17.09 -10.05 0.89
N PRO A 94 -17.92 -9.01 0.94
CA PRO A 94 -19.05 -8.95 1.86
C PRO A 94 -20.06 -10.06 1.56
N GLY A 95 -20.41 -10.85 2.58
CA GLY A 95 -21.35 -11.98 2.47
C GLY A 95 -20.71 -13.37 2.49
N VAL A 96 -19.38 -13.46 2.59
CA VAL A 96 -18.65 -14.71 2.85
C VAL A 96 -18.34 -14.78 4.35
N ASP A 97 -19.17 -15.48 5.10
CA ASP A 97 -18.91 -15.74 6.51
C ASP A 97 -17.81 -16.82 6.60
N LEU A 98 -16.54 -16.41 6.71
CA LEU A 98 -15.37 -17.29 6.81
C LEU A 98 -15.22 -17.92 8.20
N THR A 99 -16.23 -17.79 9.07
CA THR A 99 -16.24 -18.54 10.34
C THR A 99 -16.28 -20.03 10.01
N PRO A 100 -15.37 -20.86 10.58
CA PRO A 100 -15.47 -22.31 10.44
C PRO A 100 -16.87 -22.70 10.88
N SER A 101 -17.64 -23.27 9.96
CA SER A 101 -19.02 -23.69 10.20
C SER A 101 -19.04 -24.94 11.09
N ASP A 102 -18.56 -24.80 12.32
CA ASP A 102 -18.79 -25.78 13.37
C ASP A 102 -20.19 -25.54 13.92
N SER A 103 -21.18 -26.17 13.28
CA SER A 103 -22.37 -26.81 13.88
C SER A 103 -23.57 -26.78 12.93
N GLY A 104 -23.74 -27.86 12.18
CA GLY A 104 -25.04 -28.52 11.93
C GLY A 104 -26.17 -27.75 11.23
N SER A 105 -25.94 -26.56 10.71
CA SER A 105 -26.96 -25.73 10.07
C SER A 105 -26.62 -25.55 8.61
N GLN A 106 -27.31 -26.26 7.71
CA GLN A 106 -27.14 -26.08 6.27
C GLN A 106 -27.43 -24.61 5.89
N PRO A 107 -26.45 -23.86 5.34
CA PRO A 107 -26.73 -22.56 4.79
C PRO A 107 -27.56 -22.74 3.53
N VAL A 108 -28.78 -22.18 3.50
CA VAL A 108 -29.46 -21.89 2.24
C VAL A 108 -28.67 -20.78 1.58
N THR A 109 -27.80 -21.13 0.64
CA THR A 109 -27.14 -20.17 -0.23
C THR A 109 -27.21 -20.67 -1.66
N THR A 110 -27.82 -19.87 -2.51
CA THR A 110 -27.78 -19.89 -3.97
C THR A 110 -26.44 -20.43 -4.50
N PRO A 111 -26.40 -21.24 -5.58
CA PRO A 111 -25.15 -21.78 -6.12
C PRO A 111 -24.35 -20.66 -6.80
N LEU A 112 -23.80 -19.75 -6.01
CA LEU A 112 -22.73 -18.87 -6.42
C LEU A 112 -21.46 -19.72 -6.38
N LYS A 113 -20.80 -19.83 -7.53
CA LYS A 113 -19.42 -20.33 -7.64
C LYS A 113 -18.62 -19.75 -6.48
N GLU A 114 -18.02 -20.61 -5.66
CA GLU A 114 -17.43 -20.27 -4.36
C GLU A 114 -16.78 -18.88 -4.38
N PRO A 115 -17.27 -17.92 -3.58
CA PRO A 115 -16.76 -16.56 -3.62
C PRO A 115 -15.30 -16.60 -3.14
N GLY A 116 -14.37 -16.19 -3.99
CA GLY A 116 -12.95 -16.15 -3.63
C GLY A 116 -12.66 -15.23 -2.43
N ASN A 117 -11.44 -15.28 -1.93
CA ASN A 117 -11.10 -14.67 -0.63
C ASN A 117 -10.57 -13.23 -0.72
N VAL A 118 -10.25 -12.74 -1.91
CA VAL A 118 -9.61 -11.43 -2.09
C VAL A 118 -10.51 -10.50 -2.90
N TYR A 119 -11.24 -9.65 -2.19
CA TYR A 119 -12.07 -8.58 -2.73
C TYR A 119 -11.32 -7.25 -2.79
N ASP A 120 -10.59 -6.92 -1.71
CA ASP A 120 -9.82 -5.68 -1.62
C ASP A 120 -8.46 -5.90 -0.95
N VAL A 121 -7.56 -4.92 -1.07
CA VAL A 121 -6.18 -4.95 -0.61
C VAL A 121 -5.84 -3.65 0.10
N HIS A 122 -5.17 -3.75 1.24
CA HIS A 122 -4.69 -2.61 2.03
C HIS A 122 -3.20 -2.74 2.32
N SER A 123 -2.54 -1.63 2.66
CA SER A 123 -1.12 -1.64 3.07
C SER A 123 -0.94 -2.45 4.36
N GLY A 124 0.23 -3.10 4.50
CA GLY A 124 0.63 -3.74 5.76
C GLY A 124 1.24 -2.78 6.79
N SER A 125 1.17 -1.48 6.53
CA SER A 125 1.78 -0.45 7.37
C SER A 125 0.81 0.01 8.47
N ASP A 126 1.25 -0.03 9.73
CA ASP A 126 0.52 0.50 10.89
C ASP A 126 0.63 2.04 11.01
N LEU A 127 1.28 2.70 10.05
CA LEU A 127 1.41 4.15 10.05
C LEU A 127 0.09 4.83 9.64
N VAL A 128 -0.10 6.04 10.16
CA VAL A 128 -1.27 6.87 9.84
C VAL A 128 -0.92 7.81 8.69
N GLY A 129 -1.81 7.84 7.70
CA GLY A 129 -1.72 8.73 6.55
C GLY A 129 -1.83 10.19 6.93
N SER A 130 -1.37 11.05 6.02
CA SER A 130 -1.50 12.51 6.15
C SER A 130 -2.96 13.00 6.18
N ASN A 131 -3.92 12.13 5.81
CA ASN A 131 -5.36 12.32 5.92
C ASN A 131 -5.93 11.91 7.29
N GLY A 132 -5.11 11.38 8.21
CA GLY A 132 -5.55 10.88 9.52
C GLY A 132 -6.10 9.46 9.51
N VAL A 133 -6.15 8.79 8.35
CA VAL A 133 -6.61 7.40 8.22
C VAL A 133 -5.38 6.47 8.17
N PRO A 134 -5.35 5.39 8.97
CA PRO A 134 -4.31 4.35 8.88
C PRO A 134 -4.14 3.79 7.46
N TYR A 135 -2.90 3.51 7.02
CA TYR A 135 -2.67 2.97 5.67
C TYR A 135 -3.24 1.56 5.45
N ASN A 136 -3.45 0.80 6.53
CA ASN A 136 -4.13 -0.49 6.51
C ASN A 136 -5.67 -0.37 6.38
N GLU A 137 -6.21 0.85 6.35
CA GLU A 137 -7.63 1.17 6.14
C GLU A 137 -7.88 2.02 4.87
N TRP A 138 -6.86 2.20 4.02
CA TRP A 138 -6.91 2.96 2.76
C TRP A 138 -7.47 2.22 1.54
#